data_AF-A0A3A0AEJ8-F1
#
_entry.id   AF-A0A3A0AEJ8-F1
#
_cell.length_a   1.000
_cell.length_b   1.000
_cell.length_c   1.000
_cell.angle_alpha   90.00
_cell.angle_beta   90.00
_cell.angle_gamma   90.00
#
_symmetry.space_group_name_H-M   'P 1'
#
loop_
_entity.id
_entity.type
_entity.pdbx_description
1 polymer ?
#
loop_
_entity_poly.entity_id
_entity_poly.type
_entity_poly.pdbx_seq_one_letter_code
_entity_poly.pdbx_strand_id
1 'polypeptide(L)'
;MYALITLERRFVDWLARDLQWRTLRHATLAAQREFARRWPDWQAALFDEHFVLTWALPLLMDAATDNTRLPAPVLAAAWAHQFGADPADHQRRQAAAMPMAACYLQLVAAVLEIEYDGAAWRGQPDLDPAG
;
A
#
# COMPACT_ATOMS: atom_id res chain seq x y z
N MET A 1 -21.52 27.74 19.07
CA MET A 1 -21.83 26.29 19.05
C MET A 1 -21.53 25.60 17.70
N TYR A 2 -21.06 26.29 16.65
CA TYR A 2 -20.60 25.66 15.39
C TYR A 2 -19.08 25.36 15.35
N ALA A 3 -18.26 26.07 16.13
CA ALA A 3 -16.81 25.91 16.12
C ALA A 3 -16.30 24.60 16.76
N LEU A 4 -17.04 24.06 17.75
CA LEU A 4 -16.67 22.82 18.45
C LEU A 4 -16.89 21.58 17.56
N ILE A 5 -18.01 21.54 16.82
CA ILE A 5 -18.36 20.45 15.89
C ILE A 5 -17.34 20.35 14.73
N THR A 6 -16.80 21.49 14.27
CA THR A 6 -15.79 21.52 13.21
C THR A 6 -14.41 21.02 13.68
N LEU A 7 -14.05 21.27 14.93
CA LEU A 7 -12.78 20.81 15.53
C LEU A 7 -12.80 19.31 15.80
N GLU A 8 -13.91 18.80 16.32
CA GLU A 8 -14.11 17.37 16.58
C GLU A 8 -14.07 16.55 15.29
N ARG A 9 -14.75 17.01 14.23
CA ARG A 9 -14.72 16.36 12.92
C ARG A 9 -13.30 16.33 12.31
N ARG A 10 -12.58 17.46 12.37
CA ARG A 10 -11.20 17.54 11.88
C ARG A 10 -10.25 16.60 12.63
N PHE A 11 -10.46 16.43 13.93
CA PHE A 11 -9.66 15.53 14.75
C PHE A 11 -9.92 14.05 14.39
N VAL A 12 -11.19 13.66 14.23
CA VAL A 12 -11.58 12.31 13.80
C VAL A 12 -11.05 12.01 12.40
N ASP A 13 -11.19 12.94 11.45
CA ASP A 13 -10.67 12.79 10.08
C ASP A 13 -9.14 12.65 10.07
N TRP A 14 -8.44 13.43 10.89
CA TRP A 14 -6.98 13.34 11.03
C TRP A 14 -6.55 12.00 11.62
N LEU A 15 -7.23 11.53 12.68
CA LEU A 15 -6.92 10.25 13.33
C LEU A 15 -7.17 9.07 12.38
N ALA A 16 -8.26 9.11 11.61
CA ALA A 16 -8.57 8.10 10.59
C ALA A 16 -7.47 8.03 9.52
N ARG A 17 -6.98 9.18 9.04
CA ARG A 17 -5.89 9.25 8.07
C ARG A 17 -4.55 8.77 8.63
N ASP A 18 -4.20 9.12 9.86
CA ASP A 18 -2.97 8.66 10.51
C ASP A 18 -2.98 7.14 10.71
N LEU A 19 -4.12 6.58 11.12
CA LEU A 19 -4.28 5.13 11.23
C LEU A 19 -4.15 4.45 9.85
N GLN A 20 -4.86 4.96 8.84
CA GLN A 20 -4.79 4.45 7.47
C GLN A 20 -3.36 4.49 6.92
N TRP A 21 -2.62 5.56 7.20
CA TRP A 21 -1.21 5.68 6.80
C TRP A 21 -0.32 4.62 7.44
N ARG A 22 -0.45 4.40 8.75
CA ARG A 22 0.34 3.41 9.48
C ARG A 22 0.03 1.98 9.02
N THR A 23 -1.25 1.66 8.87
CA THR A 23 -1.73 0.37 8.33
C THR A 23 -1.16 0.12 6.94
N LEU A 24 -1.30 1.10 6.03
CA LEU A 24 -0.79 0.96 4.67
C LEU A 24 0.72 0.80 4.62
N ARG A 25 1.46 1.58 5.41
CA ARG A 25 2.92 1.47 5.52
C ARG A 25 3.34 0.09 6.03
N HIS A 26 2.65 -0.42 7.05
CA HIS A 26 2.93 -1.75 7.59
C HIS A 26 2.66 -2.85 6.54
N ALA A 27 1.49 -2.81 5.90
CA ALA A 27 1.12 -3.77 4.86
C ALA A 27 2.11 -3.76 3.68
N THR A 28 2.54 -2.56 3.29
CA THR A 28 3.54 -2.34 2.24
C THR A 28 4.89 -3.00 2.60
N LEU A 29 5.39 -2.79 3.82
CA LEU A 29 6.65 -3.41 4.27
C LEU A 29 6.55 -4.93 4.43
N ALA A 30 5.42 -5.44 4.93
CA ALA A 30 5.17 -6.87 5.03
C ALA A 30 5.11 -7.53 3.64
N ALA A 31 4.39 -6.91 2.70
CA ALA A 31 4.34 -7.34 1.30
C ALA A 31 5.73 -7.32 0.67
N GLN A 32 6.56 -6.31 0.95
CA GLN A 32 7.92 -6.24 0.42
C GLN A 32 8.82 -7.37 0.92
N ARG A 33 8.72 -7.75 2.20
CA ARG A 33 9.48 -8.90 2.73
C ARG A 33 9.09 -10.20 2.03
N GLU A 34 7.80 -10.40 1.81
CA GLU A 34 7.30 -11.57 1.11
C GLU A 34 7.67 -11.56 -0.38
N PHE A 35 7.61 -10.39 -1.02
CA PHE A 35 8.02 -10.19 -2.40
C PHE A 35 9.50 -10.51 -2.60
N ALA A 36 10.38 -9.95 -1.75
CA ALA A 36 11.82 -10.20 -1.75
C ALA A 36 12.16 -11.70 -1.61
N ARG A 37 11.38 -12.42 -0.80
CA ARG A 37 11.53 -13.87 -0.61
C ARG A 37 11.13 -14.68 -1.85
N ARG A 38 10.08 -14.25 -2.57
CA ARG A 38 9.55 -14.96 -3.75
C ARG A 38 10.28 -14.61 -5.04
N TRP A 39 10.76 -13.38 -5.18
CA TRP A 39 11.41 -12.84 -6.38
C TRP A 39 12.69 -12.08 -6.06
N PRO A 40 13.75 -12.76 -5.57
CA PRO A 40 15.00 -12.11 -5.19
C PRO A 40 15.69 -11.39 -6.36
N ASP A 41 15.54 -11.90 -7.59
CA ASP A 41 16.09 -11.25 -8.79
C ASP A 41 15.47 -9.86 -9.05
N TRP A 42 14.18 -9.70 -8.73
CA TRP A 42 13.50 -8.41 -8.87
C TRP A 42 13.86 -7.44 -7.76
N GLN A 43 14.15 -7.95 -6.55
CA GLN A 43 14.74 -7.13 -5.50
C GLN A 43 16.12 -6.62 -5.93
N ALA A 44 16.97 -7.49 -6.52
CA ALA A 44 18.25 -7.08 -7.07
C ALA A 44 18.11 -6.11 -8.25
N ALA A 45 16.98 -6.17 -8.98
CA ALA A 45 16.61 -5.23 -10.03
C ALA A 45 15.93 -3.95 -9.50
N LEU A 46 16.23 -3.51 -8.27
CA LEU A 46 15.73 -2.26 -7.69
C LEU A 46 14.21 -2.21 -7.45
N PHE A 47 13.53 -3.37 -7.40
CA PHE A 47 12.21 -3.48 -6.79
C PHE A 47 12.39 -3.81 -5.29
N ASP A 48 13.09 -2.92 -4.59
CA ASP A 48 13.55 -3.11 -3.22
C ASP A 48 12.77 -2.23 -2.21
N GLU A 49 13.18 -2.27 -0.94
CA GLU A 49 12.56 -1.46 0.11
C GLU A 49 12.69 0.05 -0.17
N HIS A 50 13.78 0.50 -0.78
CA HIS A 50 13.97 1.90 -1.11
C HIS A 50 12.97 2.36 -2.17
N PHE A 51 12.80 1.59 -3.25
CA PHE A 51 11.77 1.84 -4.25
C PHE A 51 10.37 1.88 -3.62
N VAL A 52 10.08 0.89 -2.78
CA VAL A 52 8.78 0.76 -2.13
C VAL A 52 8.44 1.95 -1.25
N LEU A 53 9.36 2.39 -0.39
CA LEU A 53 9.12 3.50 0.53
C LEU A 53 9.10 4.86 -0.18
N THR A 54 9.89 5.01 -1.24
CA THR A 54 10.07 6.30 -1.94
C THR A 54 9.01 6.52 -3.02
N TRP A 55 8.55 5.46 -3.69
CA TRP A 55 7.67 5.56 -4.86
C TRP A 55 6.35 4.81 -4.66
N ALA A 56 6.40 3.54 -4.25
CA ALA A 56 5.18 2.73 -4.17
C ALA A 56 4.22 3.20 -3.07
N LEU A 57 4.75 3.49 -1.87
CA LEU A 57 3.96 3.91 -0.72
C LEU A 57 3.21 5.23 -0.96
N PRO A 58 3.83 6.31 -1.47
CA PRO A 58 3.10 7.53 -1.83
C PRO A 58 1.97 7.27 -2.84
N LEU A 59 2.23 6.49 -3.89
CA LEU A 59 1.22 6.16 -4.90
C LEU A 59 0.03 5.36 -4.30
N LEU A 60 0.32 4.47 -3.36
CA LEU A 60 -0.72 3.73 -2.63
C LEU A 60 -1.51 4.65 -1.69
N MET A 61 -0.85 5.62 -1.05
CA MET A 61 -1.52 6.60 -0.18
C MET A 61 -2.46 7.51 -0.97
N ASP A 62 -2.02 7.97 -2.14
CA ASP A 62 -2.83 8.82 -3.03
C ASP A 62 -4.06 8.02 -3.49
N ALA A 63 -3.86 6.79 -3.97
CA ALA A 63 -4.96 5.91 -4.36
C ALA A 63 -5.94 5.66 -3.20
N ALA A 64 -5.42 5.43 -1.99
CA ALA A 64 -6.24 5.20 -0.79
C ALA A 64 -7.00 6.46 -0.33
N THR A 65 -6.44 7.66 -0.55
CA THR A 65 -7.09 8.94 -0.27
C THR A 65 -8.25 9.18 -1.24
N ASP A 66 -8.07 8.81 -2.51
CA ASP A 66 -9.09 8.93 -3.56
C ASP A 66 -10.11 7.78 -3.54
N ASN A 67 -9.97 6.83 -2.62
CA ASN A 67 -10.76 5.59 -2.55
C ASN A 67 -10.72 4.79 -3.87
N THR A 68 -9.55 4.74 -4.49
CA THR A 68 -9.27 4.01 -5.74
C THR A 68 -8.20 2.94 -5.54
N ARG A 69 -8.06 2.03 -6.52
CA ARG A 69 -6.99 1.03 -6.55
C ARG A 69 -5.83 1.53 -7.39
N LEU A 70 -4.61 1.41 -6.87
CA LEU A 70 -3.40 1.70 -7.64
C LEU A 70 -3.27 0.70 -8.81
N PRO A 71 -3.22 1.14 -10.08
CA PRO A 71 -3.07 0.23 -11.22
C PRO A 71 -1.63 -0.28 -11.32
N ALA A 72 -1.44 -1.56 -11.66
CA ALA A 72 -0.11 -2.12 -11.93
C ALA A 72 0.71 -1.32 -12.97
N PRO A 73 0.12 -0.79 -14.06
CA PRO A 73 0.85 0.06 -15.01
C PRO A 73 1.49 1.30 -14.40
N VAL A 74 0.87 1.89 -13.37
CA VAL A 74 1.37 3.08 -12.69
C VAL A 74 2.59 2.73 -11.84
N LEU A 75 2.50 1.64 -11.08
CA LEU A 75 3.63 1.16 -10.27
C LEU A 75 4.80 0.68 -11.14
N ALA A 76 4.53 -0.01 -12.24
CA ALA A 76 5.54 -0.43 -13.21
C ALA A 76 6.23 0.77 -13.88
N ALA A 77 5.50 1.85 -14.17
CA ALA A 77 6.08 3.09 -14.69
C ALA A 77 6.99 3.74 -13.64
N ALA A 78 6.55 3.83 -12.38
CA ALA A 78 7.36 4.36 -11.29
C ALA A 78 8.68 3.59 -11.13
N TRP A 79 8.63 2.26 -11.26
CA TRP A 79 9.84 1.44 -11.24
C TRP A 79 10.75 1.72 -12.45
N ALA A 80 10.17 1.85 -13.66
CA ALA A 80 10.94 2.11 -14.89
C ALA A 80 11.63 3.48 -14.87
N HIS A 81 11.04 4.48 -14.19
CA HIS A 81 11.63 5.80 -14.00
C HIS A 81 12.97 5.80 -13.26
N GLN A 82 13.31 4.73 -12.53
CA GLN A 82 14.60 4.60 -11.85
C GLN A 82 15.79 4.48 -12.80
N PHE A 83 15.56 4.14 -14.09
CA PHE A 83 16.61 3.80 -15.05
C PHE A 83 16.85 4.86 -16.13
N GLY A 84 16.34 6.08 -15.94
CA GLY A 84 16.52 7.21 -16.85
C GLY A 84 15.39 7.43 -17.86
N ALA A 85 15.57 8.44 -18.72
CA ALA A 85 14.48 9.08 -19.46
C ALA A 85 14.35 8.69 -20.95
N ASP A 86 15.12 7.71 -21.45
CA ASP A 86 14.94 7.24 -22.83
C ASP A 86 13.54 6.60 -22.98
N PRO A 87 12.64 7.17 -23.80
CA PRO A 87 11.26 6.70 -23.91
C PRO A 87 11.15 5.25 -24.39
N ALA A 88 12.01 4.80 -25.30
CA ALA A 88 11.92 3.45 -25.89
C ALA A 88 12.33 2.38 -24.88
N ASP A 89 13.37 2.67 -24.09
CA ASP A 89 13.82 1.79 -23.01
C ASP A 89 12.88 1.86 -21.80
N HIS A 90 12.31 3.03 -21.50
CA HIS A 90 11.32 3.20 -20.45
C HIS A 90 10.09 2.32 -20.70
N GLN A 91 9.52 2.35 -21.90
CA GLN A 91 8.35 1.54 -22.23
C GLN A 91 8.66 0.03 -22.17
N ARG A 92 9.86 -0.39 -22.60
CA ARG A 92 10.31 -1.79 -22.50
C ARG A 92 10.43 -2.24 -21.03
N ARG A 93 11.03 -1.40 -20.18
CA ARG A 93 11.18 -1.65 -18.74
C ARG A 93 9.84 -1.69 -18.01
N GLN A 94 8.94 -0.76 -18.32
CA GLN A 94 7.58 -0.75 -17.78
C GLN A 94 6.83 -2.03 -18.15
N ALA A 95 6.90 -2.46 -19.42
CA ALA A 95 6.28 -3.71 -19.86
C ALA A 95 6.86 -4.93 -19.11
N ALA A 96 8.17 -4.96 -18.89
CA ALA A 96 8.83 -6.04 -18.14
C ALA A 96 8.43 -6.07 -16.65
N ALA A 97 8.26 -4.90 -16.02
CA ALA A 97 7.89 -4.79 -14.60
C ALA A 97 6.39 -4.99 -14.34
N MET A 98 5.55 -4.89 -15.37
CA MET A 98 4.09 -5.02 -15.27
C MET A 98 3.60 -6.24 -14.45
N PRO A 99 4.04 -7.49 -14.74
CA PRO A 99 3.59 -8.64 -13.97
C PRO A 99 4.02 -8.56 -12.50
N MET A 100 5.22 -8.07 -12.21
CA MET A 100 5.72 -7.98 -10.84
C MET A 100 5.05 -6.87 -10.05
N ALA A 101 4.76 -5.73 -10.69
CA ALA A 101 3.94 -4.68 -10.10
C ALA A 101 2.55 -5.22 -9.72
N ALA A 102 1.91 -6.02 -10.59
CA ALA A 102 0.64 -6.66 -10.27
C ALA A 102 0.74 -7.65 -9.10
N CYS A 103 1.75 -8.53 -9.09
CA CYS A 103 1.98 -9.47 -7.99
C CYS A 103 2.26 -8.74 -6.66
N TYR A 104 3.04 -7.67 -6.69
CA TYR A 104 3.31 -6.87 -5.51
C TYR A 104 2.04 -6.23 -4.94
N LEU A 105 1.20 -5.63 -5.80
CA LEU A 105 -0.08 -5.04 -5.37
C LEU A 105 -1.04 -6.08 -4.79
N GLN A 106 -1.03 -7.31 -5.31
CA GLN A 106 -1.79 -8.42 -4.73
C GLN A 106 -1.30 -8.80 -3.33
N LEU A 107 0.02 -8.80 -3.10
CA LEU A 107 0.58 -9.04 -1.76
C LEU A 107 0.17 -7.94 -0.77
N VAL A 108 0.21 -6.67 -1.19
CA VAL A 108 -0.24 -5.55 -0.35
C VAL A 108 -1.72 -5.71 0.02
N ALA A 109 -2.57 -6.01 -0.97
CA ALA A 109 -3.99 -6.23 -0.73
C ALA A 109 -4.25 -7.40 0.24
N ALA A 110 -3.56 -8.53 0.07
CA ALA A 110 -3.70 -9.68 0.94
C ALA A 110 -3.31 -9.38 2.40
N VAL A 111 -2.25 -8.58 2.63
CA VAL A 111 -1.88 -8.17 3.99
C VAL A 111 -2.93 -7.23 4.60
N LEU A 112 -3.46 -6.30 3.82
CA LEU A 112 -4.52 -5.39 4.27
C LEU A 112 -5.81 -6.14 4.64
N GLU A 113 -6.19 -7.16 3.88
CA GLU A 113 -7.36 -8.00 4.17
C GLU A 113 -7.19 -8.75 5.50
N ILE A 114 -6.02 -9.34 5.74
CA ILE A 114 -5.71 -10.02 7.02
C ILE A 114 -5.78 -9.06 8.21
N GLU A 115 -5.30 -7.83 8.05
CA GLU A 115 -5.36 -6.82 9.12
C GLU A 115 -6.80 -6.39 9.42
N TYR A 116 -7.64 -6.28 8.39
CA TYR A 116 -9.05 -5.91 8.54
C TYR A 116 -9.85 -7.04 9.21
N ASP A 117 -9.66 -8.28 8.78
CA ASP A 117 -10.29 -9.45 9.41
C ASP A 117 -9.78 -9.63 10.85
N GLY A 118 -8.47 -9.50 11.08
CA GLY A 118 -7.86 -9.60 12.40
C GLY A 118 -8.29 -8.49 13.38
N ALA A 119 -8.72 -7.32 12.88
CA ALA A 119 -9.32 -6.25 13.67
C ALA A 119 -10.80 -6.53 13.98
N ALA A 120 -11.56 -7.10 13.03
CA ALA A 120 -12.94 -7.50 13.21
C ALA A 120 -13.10 -8.57 14.31
N TRP A 121 -12.16 -9.53 14.40
CA TRP A 121 -12.17 -10.56 15.44
C TRP A 121 -11.75 -10.07 16.84
N ARG A 122 -10.96 -8.99 16.95
CA ARG A 122 -10.53 -8.43 18.25
C ARG A 122 -11.54 -7.46 18.87
N GLY A 123 -12.57 -7.06 18.12
CA GLY A 123 -13.59 -6.10 18.53
C GLY A 123 -14.89 -6.72 19.02
N GLN A 124 -15.00 -8.05 19.09
CA GLN A 124 -16.21 -8.70 19.60
C GLN A 124 -16.11 -8.78 21.13
N PRO A 125 -16.87 -7.97 21.90
CA PRO A 125 -17.00 -8.24 23.32
C PRO A 125 -17.59 -9.64 23.44
N ASP A 126 -16.94 -10.43 24.27
CA ASP A 126 -17.45 -11.70 24.75
C ASP A 126 -18.80 -11.40 25.41
N LEU A 127 -19.88 -11.49 24.63
CA LEU A 127 -21.23 -11.55 25.18
C LEU A 127 -21.36 -12.98 25.68
N ASP A 128 -20.80 -13.16 26.88
CA ASP A 128 -20.98 -14.32 27.72
C ASP A 128 -22.48 -14.65 27.75
N PRO A 129 -22.92 -15.80 27.20
CA PRO A 129 -24.27 -16.28 27.39
C PRO A 129 -24.34 -17.02 28.73
N ALA A 130 -24.20 -16.27 29.83
CA ALA A 130 -24.41 -16.77 31.18
C ALA A 130 -25.10 -15.66 32.00
N GLY A 131 -26.25 -15.83 32.63
CA GLY A 131 -27.21 -16.92 32.76
C GLY A 131 -28.39 -16.37 33.55
#